data_AF-A0A094G362-F1
#
_entry.id   AF-A0A094G362-F1
#
_cell.length_a   1.000
_cell.length_b   1.000
_cell.length_c   1.000
_cell.angle_alpha   90.00
_cell.angle_beta   90.00
_cell.angle_gamma   90.00
#
_symmetry.space_group_name_H-M   'P 1'
#
loop_
_entity.id
_entity.type
_entity.pdbx_description
1 polymer ?
#
loop_
_entity_poly.entity_id
_entity_poly.type
_entity_poly.pdbx_seq_one_letter_code
_entity_poly.pdbx_strand_id
1 'polypeptide(L)'
;PAAVIVEPIQSEGGDNHASPAFFRGLRELTAKHDVLFIVDEVQTGIGATGKFWAHEHWDLPTPPDMVTFSKKAQTAGYYYGNPALRPNKPYRQFNTWMGDPARAILFRGIIEEVKRLNLVEHTAKTGDYLYAGLEKLAAKYPGQFNNLRGKGQGTFIAFDSPQRDEFLKKAKTVGINIGGSGASAVRLRPMLIFDQGHADILLEALEKIVKIGNIHGDVIMVGWVPSTKCAYEIAQRQHDHHYHYTPAKMTELDDCDCDSYDNIIIRITSCIIEVYHVVRQTPLRKRQERDDDRNETTTTRRRQRDDDSSN
;
A
#
# COMPACT_ATOMS: atom_id res chain seq x y z
N PRO A 1 -1.30 28.71 29.25
CA PRO A 1 -0.86 27.54 28.45
C PRO A 1 0.16 28.01 27.41
N ALA A 2 1.18 27.22 27.08
CA ALA A 2 2.19 27.64 26.10
C ALA A 2 1.74 27.41 24.65
N ALA A 3 1.09 26.27 24.40
CA ALA A 3 0.64 25.88 23.07
C ALA A 3 -0.59 24.97 23.12
N VAL A 4 -1.30 24.90 22.01
CA VAL A 4 -2.26 23.86 21.64
C VAL A 4 -1.67 23.10 20.45
N ILE A 5 -1.65 21.77 20.53
CA ILE A 5 -1.20 20.88 19.46
C ILE A 5 -2.40 20.08 18.98
N VAL A 6 -2.63 20.02 17.68
CA VAL A 6 -3.77 19.29 17.09
C VAL A 6 -3.35 18.53 15.83
N GLU A 7 -3.82 17.29 15.70
CA GLU A 7 -3.77 16.55 14.43
C GLU A 7 -4.94 17.00 13.54
N PRO A 8 -4.75 17.20 12.22
CA PRO A 8 -5.87 17.53 11.36
C PRO A 8 -6.95 16.47 11.28
N ILE A 9 -6.53 15.22 11.34
CA ILE A 9 -7.37 14.03 11.45
C ILE A 9 -6.67 13.16 12.48
N GLN A 10 -7.33 12.90 13.62
CA GLN A 10 -6.75 12.06 14.66
C GLN A 10 -6.68 10.62 14.15
N SER A 11 -5.50 10.23 13.69
CA SER A 11 -5.41 9.06 12.83
C SER A 11 -5.41 7.76 13.63
N GLU A 12 -4.50 7.61 14.58
CA GLU A 12 -4.44 6.40 15.41
C GLU A 12 -5.67 6.25 16.32
N GLY A 13 -6.28 7.37 16.71
CA GLY A 13 -7.49 7.41 17.53
C GLY A 13 -8.76 6.87 16.85
N GLY A 14 -8.70 6.57 15.55
CA GLY A 14 -9.83 6.07 14.79
C GLY A 14 -10.21 6.96 13.61
N ASP A 15 -9.26 7.68 12.99
CA ASP A 15 -9.54 8.61 11.90
C ASP A 15 -10.67 9.60 12.26
N ASN A 16 -10.57 10.29 13.40
CA ASN A 16 -11.60 11.25 13.79
C ASN A 16 -11.43 12.55 12.99
N HIS A 17 -12.43 12.86 12.17
CA HIS A 17 -12.48 14.11 11.41
C HIS A 17 -13.27 15.17 12.20
N ALA A 18 -12.77 16.40 12.20
CA ALA A 18 -13.49 17.56 12.71
C ALA A 18 -13.79 18.53 11.56
N SER A 19 -14.78 19.40 11.76
CA SER A 19 -15.16 20.39 10.75
C SER A 19 -14.13 21.52 10.65
N PRO A 20 -14.00 22.19 9.48
CA PRO A 20 -13.20 23.42 9.36
C PRO A 20 -13.58 24.50 10.40
N ALA A 21 -14.85 24.57 10.79
CA ALA A 21 -15.32 25.52 11.81
C ALA A 21 -14.70 25.27 13.19
N PHE A 22 -14.48 24.01 13.58
CA PHE A 22 -13.80 23.66 14.82
C PHE A 22 -12.37 24.21 14.85
N PHE A 23 -11.61 23.99 13.77
CA PHE A 23 -10.21 24.44 13.68
C PHE A 23 -10.09 25.97 13.59
N ARG A 24 -11.02 26.64 12.90
CA ARG A 24 -11.09 28.11 12.89
C ARG A 24 -11.36 28.66 14.29
N GLY A 25 -12.32 28.07 15.03
CA GLY A 25 -12.59 28.44 16.41
C GLY A 25 -11.39 28.21 17.35
N LEU A 26 -10.68 27.07 17.19
CA LEU A 26 -9.42 26.86 17.90
C LEU A 26 -8.39 27.94 17.57
N ARG A 27 -8.23 28.30 16.30
CA ARG A 27 -7.28 29.33 15.90
C ARG A 27 -7.63 30.68 16.52
N GLU A 28 -8.90 31.09 16.47
CA GLU A 28 -9.38 32.32 17.09
C GLU A 28 -9.09 32.36 18.60
N LEU A 29 -9.33 31.25 19.31
CA LEU A 29 -9.03 31.14 20.74
C LEU A 29 -7.52 31.23 21.02
N THR A 30 -6.70 30.50 20.26
CA THR A 30 -5.24 30.52 20.44
C THR A 30 -4.67 31.93 20.22
N ALA A 31 -5.11 32.63 19.18
CA ALA A 31 -4.71 34.02 18.91
C ALA A 31 -5.18 34.98 20.01
N LYS A 32 -6.43 34.86 20.48
CA LYS A 32 -6.98 35.72 21.54
C LYS A 32 -6.21 35.62 22.86
N HIS A 33 -5.67 34.44 23.16
CA HIS A 33 -5.03 34.14 24.44
C HIS A 33 -3.50 34.10 24.39
N ASP A 34 -2.89 34.51 23.27
CA ASP A 34 -1.44 34.44 23.04
C ASP A 34 -0.87 33.04 23.30
N VAL A 35 -1.58 32.02 22.78
CA VAL A 35 -1.21 30.61 22.85
C VAL A 35 -0.78 30.15 21.47
N LEU A 36 0.34 29.43 21.36
CA LEU A 36 0.81 28.93 20.07
C LEU A 36 -0.13 27.84 19.53
N PHE A 37 -0.42 27.89 18.23
CA PHE A 37 -1.19 26.88 17.53
C PHE A 37 -0.28 26.02 16.65
N ILE A 38 -0.12 24.77 17.04
CA ILE A 38 0.75 23.80 16.38
C ILE A 38 -0.11 22.73 15.71
N VAL A 39 0.13 22.51 14.43
CA VAL A 39 -0.56 21.44 13.68
C VAL A 39 0.39 20.27 13.48
N ASP A 40 -0.02 19.10 13.93
CA ASP A 40 0.73 17.86 13.72
C ASP A 40 0.31 17.16 12.43
N GLU A 41 1.09 17.37 11.37
CA GLU A 41 0.88 16.81 10.04
C GLU A 41 1.80 15.61 9.76
N VAL A 42 2.36 14.99 10.80
CA VAL A 42 3.20 13.80 10.68
C VAL A 42 2.51 12.71 9.87
N GLN A 43 1.19 12.51 10.04
CA GLN A 43 0.45 11.49 9.29
C GLN A 43 -0.31 12.05 8.07
N THR A 44 -0.97 13.19 8.24
CA THR A 44 -1.91 13.77 7.26
C THR A 44 -1.21 14.51 6.12
N GLY A 45 -0.01 15.03 6.36
CA GLY A 45 0.70 15.84 5.39
C GLY A 45 1.18 15.07 4.16
N ILE A 46 1.73 15.85 3.23
CA ILE A 46 2.31 15.41 1.96
C ILE A 46 1.25 14.74 1.07
N GLY A 47 0.15 15.45 0.80
CA GLY A 47 -0.77 15.15 -0.31
C GLY A 47 -1.91 14.17 -0.04
N ALA A 48 -1.85 13.38 1.03
CA ALA A 48 -2.76 12.24 1.21
C ALA A 48 -4.23 12.62 1.44
N THR A 49 -4.48 13.86 1.86
CA THR A 49 -5.83 14.38 2.08
C THR A 49 -6.41 15.11 0.86
N GLY A 50 -5.75 15.03 -0.31
CA GLY A 50 -6.12 15.81 -1.50
C GLY A 50 -5.68 17.28 -1.43
N LYS A 51 -4.95 17.65 -0.37
CA LYS A 51 -4.20 18.91 -0.21
C LYS A 51 -2.78 18.58 0.19
N PHE A 52 -1.83 19.47 -0.07
CA PHE A 52 -0.43 19.17 0.25
C PHE A 52 -0.25 19.09 1.77
N TRP A 53 -0.87 20.02 2.50
CA TRP A 53 -1.07 19.96 3.94
C TRP A 53 -2.56 19.89 4.26
N ALA A 54 -2.97 19.02 5.17
CA ALA A 54 -4.38 18.85 5.49
C ALA A 54 -5.01 20.09 6.14
N HIS A 55 -4.24 20.93 6.86
CA HIS A 55 -4.77 22.18 7.42
C HIS A 55 -5.17 23.21 6.34
N GLU A 56 -4.77 23.02 5.08
CA GLU A 56 -5.25 23.84 3.96
C GLU A 56 -6.76 23.69 3.73
N HIS A 57 -7.38 22.61 4.23
CA HIS A 57 -8.84 22.40 4.17
C HIS A 57 -9.64 23.31 5.12
N TRP A 58 -8.98 24.05 6.02
CA TRP A 58 -9.66 24.78 7.09
C TRP A 58 -9.95 26.24 6.77
N ASP A 59 -9.30 26.78 5.73
CA ASP A 59 -9.36 28.19 5.37
C ASP A 59 -9.13 29.09 6.60
N LEU A 60 -8.05 28.81 7.34
CA LEU A 60 -7.73 29.57 8.55
C LEU A 60 -7.51 31.05 8.23
N PRO A 61 -7.98 31.97 9.10
CA PRO A 61 -7.76 33.41 8.91
C PRO A 61 -6.27 33.79 9.02
N THR A 62 -5.49 33.01 9.77
CA THR A 62 -4.03 33.12 9.88
C THR A 62 -3.42 31.73 9.89
N PRO A 63 -2.20 31.53 9.34
CA PRO A 63 -1.56 30.21 9.33
C PRO A 63 -1.28 29.70 10.74
N PRO A 64 -1.06 28.38 10.92
CA PRO A 64 -0.52 27.84 12.16
C PRO A 64 0.82 28.48 12.53
N ASP A 65 1.12 28.54 13.82
CA ASP A 65 2.39 29.07 14.31
C ASP A 65 3.54 28.11 14.01
N MET A 66 3.27 26.81 14.09
CA MET A 66 4.19 25.73 13.72
C MET A 66 3.44 24.56 13.10
N VAL A 67 4.12 23.83 12.22
CA VAL A 67 3.62 22.56 11.68
C VAL A 67 4.71 21.52 11.74
N THR A 68 4.42 20.34 12.30
CA THR A 68 5.33 19.20 12.32
C THR A 68 5.06 18.25 11.16
N PHE A 69 6.11 17.63 10.62
CA PHE A 69 6.02 16.66 9.53
C PHE A 69 7.00 15.51 9.72
N SER A 70 6.64 14.33 9.21
CA SER A 70 7.50 13.14 9.18
C SER A 70 6.92 12.10 8.20
N LYS A 71 7.05 10.80 8.49
CA LYS A 71 6.52 9.65 7.73
C LYS A 71 6.80 9.75 6.23
N LYS A 72 5.85 10.25 5.44
CA LYS A 72 5.99 10.39 3.97
C LYS A 72 7.21 11.24 3.60
N ALA A 73 7.59 12.18 4.47
CA ALA A 73 8.74 13.03 4.27
C ALA A 73 10.10 12.31 4.39
N GLN A 74 10.16 11.05 4.85
CA GLN A 74 11.41 10.27 5.07
C GLN A 74 12.39 10.86 6.09
N THR A 75 12.19 12.11 6.49
CA THR A 75 12.84 12.83 7.58
C THR A 75 11.75 13.45 8.47
N ALA A 76 12.09 13.89 9.67
CA ALA A 76 11.17 14.58 10.57
C ALA A 76 11.62 16.03 10.78
N GLY A 77 10.66 16.92 10.99
CA GLY A 77 10.96 18.31 11.27
C GLY A 77 9.71 19.13 11.54
N TYR A 78 9.91 20.44 11.58
CA TYR A 78 8.84 21.42 11.67
C TYR A 78 9.23 22.68 10.90
N TYR A 79 8.21 23.43 10.48
CA TYR A 79 8.38 24.78 9.98
C TYR A 79 7.55 25.75 10.82
N TYR A 80 7.97 27.01 10.81
CA TYR A 80 7.36 28.09 11.56
C TYR A 80 6.54 28.98 10.63
N GLY A 81 5.29 29.26 10.98
CA GLY A 81 4.49 30.31 10.34
C GLY A 81 4.90 31.71 10.78
N ASN A 82 5.49 31.83 11.98
CA ASN A 82 6.03 33.08 12.52
C ASN A 82 7.57 33.02 12.63
N PRO A 83 8.33 33.87 11.90
CA PRO A 83 9.79 33.93 11.99
C PRO A 83 10.33 34.20 13.39
N ALA A 84 9.57 34.87 14.26
CA ALA A 84 9.96 35.15 15.65
C ALA A 84 10.09 33.88 16.51
N LEU A 85 9.51 32.77 16.08
CA LEU A 85 9.60 31.47 16.76
C LEU A 85 10.88 30.70 16.40
N ARG A 86 11.64 31.15 15.38
CA ARG A 86 12.91 30.53 15.02
C ARG A 86 13.91 30.73 16.18
N PRO A 87 14.64 29.68 16.60
CA PRO A 87 15.61 29.82 17.68
C PRO A 87 16.65 30.90 17.35
N ASN A 88 16.80 31.87 18.26
CA ASN A 88 17.69 33.01 18.11
C ASN A 88 19.04 32.84 18.84
N LYS A 89 19.28 31.68 19.45
CA LYS A 89 20.55 31.34 20.12
C LYS A 89 21.07 29.98 19.66
N PRO A 90 22.40 29.81 19.54
CA PRO A 90 23.00 28.51 19.29
C PRO A 90 22.54 27.45 20.29
N TYR A 91 22.48 26.20 19.86
CA TYR A 91 22.17 25.01 20.69
C TYR A 91 20.81 24.99 21.39
N ARG A 92 19.88 25.91 21.09
CA ARG A 92 18.47 25.87 21.56
C ARG A 92 17.72 24.64 21.05
N GLN A 93 18.04 24.21 19.82
CA GLN A 93 17.52 23.02 19.17
C GLN A 93 18.73 22.33 18.53
N PHE A 94 19.13 21.18 19.08
CA PHE A 94 20.34 20.49 18.66
C PHE A 94 20.16 18.98 18.75
N ASN A 95 20.63 18.27 17.73
CA ASN A 95 20.96 16.86 17.82
C ASN A 95 22.24 16.62 17.00
N THR A 96 22.94 15.52 17.23
CA THR A 96 24.26 15.24 16.66
C THR A 96 24.31 15.33 15.13
N TRP A 97 23.26 14.89 14.45
CA TRP A 97 23.23 14.80 12.99
C TRP A 97 22.56 16.02 12.32
N MET A 98 21.77 16.78 13.07
CA MET A 98 20.91 17.86 12.57
C MET A 98 20.01 17.43 11.40
N GLY A 99 19.57 16.17 11.43
CA GLY A 99 18.87 15.50 10.32
C GLY A 99 19.80 14.63 9.48
N ASP A 100 19.24 13.82 8.59
CA ASP A 100 20.01 12.98 7.67
C ASP A 100 20.01 13.63 6.27
N PRO A 101 21.17 14.11 5.76
CA PRO A 101 21.27 14.72 4.44
C PRO A 101 20.77 13.81 3.30
N ALA A 102 20.96 12.50 3.41
CA ALA A 102 20.46 11.55 2.41
C ALA A 102 18.93 11.52 2.40
N ARG A 103 18.29 11.59 3.58
CA ARG A 103 16.83 11.68 3.68
C ARG A 103 16.29 13.02 3.18
N ALA A 104 17.04 14.11 3.35
CA ALA A 104 16.65 15.41 2.80
C ALA A 104 16.67 15.41 1.25
N ILE A 105 17.68 14.78 0.63
CA ILE A 105 17.74 14.62 -0.83
C ILE A 105 16.61 13.72 -1.33
N LEU A 106 16.36 12.60 -0.65
CA LEU A 106 15.24 11.71 -0.97
C LEU A 106 13.89 12.43 -0.86
N PHE A 107 13.70 13.21 0.21
CA PHE A 107 12.48 13.98 0.39
C PHE A 107 12.28 15.00 -0.72
N ARG A 108 13.35 15.70 -1.14
CA ARG A 108 13.30 16.61 -2.29
C ARG A 108 12.82 15.89 -3.55
N GLY A 109 13.39 14.73 -3.86
CA GLY A 109 12.97 13.91 -5.01
C GLY A 109 11.49 13.48 -4.92
N ILE A 110 11.03 13.07 -3.74
CA ILE A 110 9.61 12.76 -3.51
C ILE A 110 8.71 13.98 -3.80
N ILE A 111 9.09 15.17 -3.32
CA ILE A 111 8.32 16.40 -3.57
C ILE A 111 8.33 16.79 -5.04
N GLU A 112 9.46 16.61 -5.74
CA GLU A 112 9.58 16.84 -7.18
C GLU A 112 8.61 15.92 -7.95
N GLU A 113 8.55 14.64 -7.60
CA GLU A 113 7.62 13.68 -8.22
C GLU A 113 6.15 13.98 -7.90
N VAL A 114 5.85 14.33 -6.64
CA VAL A 114 4.50 14.75 -6.23
C VAL A 114 4.01 15.92 -7.08
N LYS A 115 4.89 16.88 -7.38
CA LYS A 115 4.57 18.03 -8.25
C LYS A 115 4.49 17.61 -9.73
N ARG A 116 5.51 16.91 -10.23
CA ARG A 116 5.63 16.51 -11.64
C ARG A 116 4.44 15.67 -12.11
N LEU A 117 3.98 14.75 -11.27
CA LEU A 117 2.87 13.85 -11.55
C LEU A 117 1.51 14.39 -11.04
N ASN A 118 1.48 15.60 -10.48
CA ASN A 118 0.28 16.22 -9.91
C ASN A 118 -0.47 15.30 -8.91
N LEU A 119 0.29 14.64 -8.03
CA LEU A 119 -0.24 13.56 -7.20
C LEU A 119 -1.24 14.02 -6.12
N VAL A 120 -1.20 15.29 -5.73
CA VAL A 120 -2.15 15.85 -4.76
C VAL A 120 -3.55 15.90 -5.37
N GLU A 121 -3.67 16.46 -6.57
CA GLU A 121 -4.94 16.52 -7.31
C GLU A 121 -5.42 15.13 -7.72
N HIS A 122 -4.50 14.26 -8.14
CA HIS A 122 -4.80 12.85 -8.40
C HIS A 122 -5.37 12.14 -7.17
N THR A 123 -4.77 12.37 -5.99
CA THR A 123 -5.25 11.81 -4.72
C THR A 123 -6.62 12.35 -4.35
N ALA A 124 -6.91 13.63 -4.60
CA ALA A 124 -8.23 14.21 -4.37
C ALA A 124 -9.30 13.51 -5.24
N LYS A 125 -9.07 13.42 -6.56
CA LYS A 125 -9.99 12.78 -7.51
C LYS A 125 -10.23 11.30 -7.21
N THR A 126 -9.15 10.56 -6.95
CA THR A 126 -9.26 9.13 -6.63
C THR A 126 -9.92 8.91 -5.27
N GLY A 127 -9.67 9.79 -4.31
CA GLY A 127 -10.35 9.82 -3.01
C GLY A 127 -11.86 9.96 -3.15
N ASP A 128 -12.32 10.93 -3.93
CA ASP A 128 -13.75 11.16 -4.17
C ASP A 128 -14.41 9.95 -4.85
N TYR A 129 -13.73 9.35 -5.84
CA TYR A 129 -14.20 8.13 -6.51
C TYR A 129 -14.35 6.96 -5.52
N LEU A 130 -13.29 6.68 -4.75
CA LEU A 130 -13.27 5.61 -3.76
C LEU A 130 -14.33 5.83 -2.67
N TYR A 131 -14.48 7.06 -2.19
CA TYR A 131 -15.48 7.42 -1.19
C TYR A 131 -16.90 7.17 -1.70
N ALA A 132 -17.21 7.57 -2.94
CA ALA A 132 -18.51 7.30 -3.56
C ALA A 132 -18.79 5.80 -3.71
N GLY A 133 -17.77 5.00 -4.02
CA GLY A 133 -17.87 3.53 -4.03
C GLY A 133 -18.17 2.95 -2.65
N LEU A 134 -17.50 3.45 -1.61
CA LEU A 134 -17.75 3.04 -0.22
C LEU A 134 -19.13 3.47 0.27
N GLU A 135 -19.62 4.65 -0.12
CA GLU A 135 -21.01 5.09 0.17
C GLU A 135 -22.03 4.10 -0.41
N LYS A 136 -21.82 3.62 -1.65
CA LYS A 136 -22.67 2.60 -2.27
C LYS A 136 -22.62 1.28 -1.51
N LEU A 137 -21.44 0.83 -1.07
CA LEU A 137 -21.30 -0.39 -0.27
C LEU A 137 -21.95 -0.26 1.10
N ALA A 138 -21.80 0.89 1.76
CA ALA A 138 -22.43 1.17 3.04
C ALA A 138 -23.96 1.16 2.94
N ALA A 139 -24.52 1.73 1.87
CA ALA A 139 -25.96 1.69 1.60
C ALA A 139 -26.46 0.27 1.29
N LYS A 140 -25.66 -0.53 0.56
CA LYS A 140 -26.01 -1.91 0.17
C LYS A 140 -25.89 -2.91 1.33
N TYR A 141 -24.96 -2.69 2.25
CA TYR A 141 -24.65 -3.58 3.36
C TYR A 141 -24.72 -2.82 4.69
N PRO A 142 -25.93 -2.40 5.13
CA PRO A 142 -26.09 -1.69 6.39
C PRO A 142 -25.57 -2.54 7.54
N GLY A 143 -24.78 -1.93 8.44
CA GLY A 143 -24.17 -2.60 9.60
C GLY A 143 -22.74 -3.11 9.37
N GLN A 144 -22.28 -3.23 8.12
CA GLN A 144 -20.90 -3.65 7.81
C GLN A 144 -19.93 -2.47 7.69
N PHE A 145 -20.41 -1.34 7.16
CA PHE A 145 -19.66 -0.10 6.96
C PHE A 145 -20.36 1.04 7.69
N ASN A 146 -20.13 1.16 8.99
CA ASN A 146 -20.75 2.19 9.82
C ASN A 146 -19.89 3.46 9.84
N ASN A 147 -20.48 4.63 10.09
CA ASN A 147 -19.73 5.88 10.31
C ASN A 147 -18.64 6.15 9.24
N LEU A 148 -18.98 5.96 7.96
CA LEU A 148 -18.09 6.28 6.85
C LEU A 148 -17.69 7.76 6.90
N ARG A 149 -16.40 8.05 6.80
CA ARG A 149 -15.82 9.39 6.96
C ARG A 149 -14.59 9.57 6.07
N GLY A 150 -14.25 10.83 5.79
CA GLY A 150 -13.18 11.19 4.85
C GLY A 150 -13.68 11.74 3.50
N LYS A 151 -14.95 12.13 3.38
CA LYS A 151 -15.49 12.75 2.15
C LYS A 151 -14.71 14.02 1.82
N GLY A 152 -14.22 14.15 0.58
CA GLY A 152 -13.41 15.30 0.16
C GLY A 152 -12.06 15.43 0.88
N GLN A 153 -11.59 14.37 1.55
CA GLN A 153 -10.31 14.34 2.27
C GLN A 153 -9.32 13.39 1.59
N GLY A 154 -9.33 13.37 0.24
CA GLY A 154 -8.49 12.49 -0.55
C GLY A 154 -8.66 11.02 -0.13
N THR A 155 -7.55 10.32 0.11
CA THR A 155 -7.59 8.90 0.47
C THR A 155 -7.51 8.64 1.98
N PHE A 156 -7.61 9.69 2.80
CA PHE A 156 -7.80 9.60 4.25
C PHE A 156 -9.26 9.26 4.57
N ILE A 157 -9.60 7.99 4.35
CA ILE A 157 -10.96 7.46 4.47
C ILE A 157 -10.99 6.34 5.51
N ALA A 158 -12.04 6.31 6.31
CA ALA A 158 -12.29 5.25 7.27
C ALA A 158 -13.78 4.94 7.42
N PHE A 159 -14.06 3.75 7.91
CA PHE A 159 -15.40 3.34 8.36
C PHE A 159 -15.23 2.44 9.59
N ASP A 160 -16.28 2.35 10.39
CA ASP A 160 -16.32 1.48 11.55
C ASP A 160 -16.94 0.14 11.18
N SER A 161 -16.32 -0.94 11.65
CA SER A 161 -16.88 -2.29 11.57
C SER A 161 -17.06 -2.84 13.00
N PRO A 162 -18.23 -3.39 13.36
CA PRO A 162 -18.44 -4.01 14.67
C PRO A 162 -17.48 -5.17 14.95
N GLN A 163 -16.96 -5.79 13.89
CA GLN A 163 -16.01 -6.90 13.93
C GLN A 163 -14.71 -6.53 13.22
N ARG A 164 -14.18 -5.34 13.50
CA ARG A 164 -13.00 -4.74 12.83
C ARG A 164 -11.85 -5.73 12.65
N ASP A 165 -11.43 -6.42 13.71
CA ASP A 165 -10.27 -7.30 13.65
C ASP A 165 -10.52 -8.55 12.78
N GLU A 166 -11.74 -9.08 12.78
CA GLU A 166 -12.14 -10.13 11.84
C GLU A 166 -12.16 -9.63 10.40
N PHE A 167 -12.68 -8.42 10.19
CA PHE A 167 -12.70 -7.78 8.87
C PHE A 167 -11.28 -7.68 8.30
N LEU A 168 -10.32 -7.22 9.11
CA LEU A 168 -8.91 -7.13 8.69
C LEU A 168 -8.27 -8.50 8.42
N LYS A 169 -8.62 -9.53 9.21
CA LYS A 169 -8.16 -10.91 8.96
C LYS A 169 -8.70 -11.42 7.62
N LYS A 170 -9.99 -11.23 7.35
CA LYS A 170 -10.65 -11.61 6.08
C LYS A 170 -10.11 -10.80 4.89
N ALA A 171 -9.81 -9.52 5.07
CA ALA A 171 -9.18 -8.71 4.03
C ALA A 171 -7.86 -9.33 3.54
N LYS A 172 -7.03 -9.83 4.46
CA LYS A 172 -5.78 -10.50 4.12
C LYS A 172 -5.97 -11.80 3.33
N THR A 173 -7.08 -12.52 3.49
CA THR A 173 -7.34 -13.78 2.75
C THR A 173 -7.76 -13.52 1.31
N VAL A 174 -8.23 -12.30 0.99
CA VAL A 174 -8.56 -11.88 -0.37
C VAL A 174 -7.49 -10.95 -0.97
N GLY A 175 -6.30 -10.92 -0.37
CA GLY A 175 -5.17 -10.14 -0.87
C GLY A 175 -5.28 -8.64 -0.65
N ILE A 176 -5.96 -8.18 0.41
CA ILE A 176 -6.04 -6.77 0.78
C ILE A 176 -5.33 -6.54 2.12
N ASN A 177 -4.34 -5.64 2.12
CA ASN A 177 -3.63 -5.22 3.33
C ASN A 177 -4.08 -3.80 3.74
N ILE A 178 -5.05 -3.72 4.65
CA ILE A 178 -5.58 -2.47 5.20
C ILE A 178 -5.43 -2.47 6.72
N GLY A 179 -5.44 -1.27 7.30
CA GLY A 179 -5.15 -1.07 8.72
C GLY A 179 -6.41 -0.87 9.56
N GLY A 180 -6.30 -1.16 10.86
CA GLY A 180 -7.22 -0.67 11.86
C GLY A 180 -6.72 0.61 12.52
N SER A 181 -7.62 1.41 13.08
CA SER A 181 -7.34 2.47 14.06
C SER A 181 -8.45 2.51 15.12
N GLY A 182 -8.15 3.06 16.31
CA GLY A 182 -9.08 3.07 17.43
C GLY A 182 -9.71 1.70 17.75
N ALA A 183 -10.89 1.74 18.35
CA ALA A 183 -11.62 0.53 18.75
C ALA A 183 -12.27 -0.21 17.56
N SER A 184 -12.79 0.54 16.57
CA SER A 184 -13.69 -0.01 15.53
C SER A 184 -13.32 0.35 14.10
N ALA A 185 -12.39 1.28 13.88
CA ALA A 185 -12.14 1.82 12.55
C ALA A 185 -11.31 0.86 11.68
N VAL A 186 -11.74 0.67 10.44
CA VAL A 186 -10.93 0.21 9.30
C VAL A 186 -10.54 1.47 8.52
N ARG A 187 -9.24 1.68 8.30
CA ARG A 187 -8.71 2.89 7.66
C ARG A 187 -7.95 2.58 6.38
N LEU A 188 -8.04 3.50 5.43
CA LEU A 188 -7.39 3.43 4.14
C LEU A 188 -6.19 4.39 4.12
N ARG A 189 -5.03 3.88 3.70
CA ARG A 189 -3.78 4.65 3.54
C ARG A 189 -3.04 4.20 2.28
N PRO A 190 -3.67 4.29 1.09
CA PRO A 190 -2.98 3.94 -0.14
C PRO A 190 -1.87 4.95 -0.45
N MET A 191 -0.99 4.61 -1.38
CA MET A 191 0.01 5.55 -1.90
C MET A 191 -0.64 6.64 -2.75
N LEU A 192 0.07 7.75 -2.96
CA LEU A 192 -0.44 8.86 -3.77
C LEU A 192 -0.61 8.53 -5.26
N ILE A 193 -0.02 7.44 -5.75
CA ILE A 193 -0.23 6.96 -7.13
C ILE A 193 -1.43 6.01 -7.26
N PHE A 194 -2.08 5.67 -6.15
CA PHE A 194 -3.29 4.85 -6.17
C PHE A 194 -4.36 5.54 -7.01
N ASP A 195 -4.96 4.81 -7.94
CA ASP A 195 -5.88 5.34 -8.95
C ASP A 195 -7.24 4.64 -8.90
N GLN A 196 -8.10 4.95 -9.88
CA GLN A 196 -9.45 4.40 -9.97
C GLN A 196 -9.45 2.88 -10.21
N GLY A 197 -8.52 2.34 -10.99
CA GLY A 197 -8.43 0.89 -11.24
C GLY A 197 -8.09 0.13 -9.95
N HIS A 198 -7.19 0.67 -9.13
CA HIS A 198 -6.93 0.11 -7.80
C HIS A 198 -8.14 0.26 -6.85
N ALA A 199 -8.89 1.36 -6.96
CA ALA A 199 -10.10 1.56 -6.19
C ALA A 199 -11.18 0.51 -6.53
N ASP A 200 -11.36 0.18 -7.80
CA ASP A 200 -12.30 -0.86 -8.24
C ASP A 200 -11.95 -2.22 -7.65
N ILE A 201 -10.67 -2.63 -7.72
CA ILE A 201 -10.18 -3.87 -7.12
C ILE A 201 -10.48 -3.90 -5.62
N LEU A 202 -10.22 -2.80 -4.91
CA LEU A 202 -10.50 -2.69 -3.48
C LEU A 202 -12.00 -2.81 -3.19
N LEU A 203 -12.85 -2.07 -3.90
CA LEU A 203 -14.30 -2.08 -3.70
C LEU A 203 -14.90 -3.47 -3.94
N GLU A 204 -14.48 -4.15 -5.00
CA GLU A 204 -14.88 -5.53 -5.27
C GLU A 204 -14.44 -6.49 -4.15
N ALA A 205 -13.21 -6.33 -3.66
CA ALA A 205 -12.69 -7.16 -2.57
C ALA A 205 -13.44 -6.91 -1.25
N LEU A 206 -13.76 -5.65 -0.92
CA LEU A 206 -14.57 -5.30 0.25
C LEU A 206 -15.97 -5.90 0.17
N GLU A 207 -16.60 -5.89 -1.01
CA GLU A 207 -17.89 -6.55 -1.22
C GLU A 207 -17.79 -8.08 -1.05
N LYS A 208 -16.70 -8.71 -1.51
CA LYS A 208 -16.46 -10.15 -1.28
C LYS A 208 -16.33 -10.47 0.21
N ILE A 209 -15.60 -9.66 0.98
CA ILE A 209 -15.39 -9.85 2.43
C ILE A 209 -16.73 -9.89 3.18
N VAL A 210 -17.63 -8.95 2.89
CA VAL A 210 -18.93 -8.90 3.58
C VAL A 210 -19.87 -10.03 3.16
N LYS A 211 -19.74 -10.57 1.92
CA LYS A 211 -20.51 -11.73 1.47
C LYS A 211 -20.06 -13.04 2.13
N ILE A 212 -18.77 -13.21 2.39
CA ILE A 212 -18.21 -14.40 3.07
C ILE A 212 -18.83 -14.58 4.47
N GLY A 213 -19.23 -13.50 5.14
CA GLY A 213 -19.84 -13.53 6.47
C GLY A 213 -21.34 -13.85 6.52
N ASN A 214 -22.04 -13.93 5.39
CA ASN A 214 -23.51 -14.13 5.35
C ASN A 214 -23.93 -15.59 5.09
N ILE A 215 -23.01 -16.55 5.04
CA ILE A 215 -23.37 -17.97 4.97
C ILE A 215 -23.78 -18.43 6.38
N HIS A 216 -25.03 -18.16 6.75
CA HIS A 216 -25.73 -18.95 7.77
C HIS A 216 -25.99 -20.34 7.16
N GLY A 217 -25.12 -21.29 7.46
CA GLY A 217 -25.27 -22.67 7.02
C GLY A 217 -23.97 -23.44 7.12
N ASP A 218 -23.87 -24.28 8.14
CA ASP A 218 -22.96 -25.42 8.29
C ASP A 218 -21.51 -25.21 7.82
N VAL A 219 -20.68 -24.73 8.76
CA VAL A 219 -19.24 -24.89 8.66
C VAL A 219 -18.91 -26.39 8.75
N ILE A 220 -18.76 -27.04 7.60
CA ILE A 220 -17.97 -28.26 7.52
C ILE A 220 -16.52 -27.84 7.81
N MET A 221 -16.09 -28.03 9.05
CA MET A 221 -14.69 -27.99 9.44
C MET A 221 -13.94 -29.09 8.68
N VAL A 222 -13.43 -28.77 7.49
CA VAL A 222 -12.40 -29.60 6.86
C VAL A 222 -11.09 -29.27 7.58
N GLY A 223 -10.63 -30.22 8.38
CA GLY A 223 -9.54 -30.05 9.34
C GLY A 223 -8.29 -29.38 8.77
N TRP A 224 -7.76 -28.46 9.58
CA TRP A 224 -6.44 -27.85 9.42
C TRP A 224 -5.37 -28.94 9.58
N VAL A 225 -4.65 -29.27 8.49
CA VAL A 225 -3.45 -30.11 8.52
C VAL A 225 -2.24 -29.17 8.66
N PRO A 226 -1.42 -29.28 9.72
CA PRO A 226 -0.24 -28.41 9.88
C PRO A 226 0.82 -28.77 8.83
N SER A 227 1.10 -27.88 7.89
CA SER A 227 2.15 -28.05 6.89
C SER A 227 3.52 -27.62 7.44
N THR A 228 4.06 -28.35 8.41
CA THR A 228 5.50 -28.27 8.76
C THR A 228 6.37 -29.20 7.91
N LYS A 229 5.79 -29.95 6.97
CA LYS A 229 6.53 -30.89 6.09
C LYS A 229 7.06 -30.29 4.78
N CYS A 230 6.50 -29.19 4.27
CA CYS A 230 6.95 -28.59 3.00
C CYS A 230 8.19 -27.68 3.11
N ALA A 231 8.53 -27.18 4.31
CA ALA A 231 9.71 -26.33 4.48
C ALA A 231 11.03 -27.13 4.53
N TYR A 232 10.96 -28.42 4.89
CA TYR A 232 12.16 -29.26 5.06
C TYR A 232 12.62 -29.90 3.74
N GLU A 233 11.70 -30.20 2.81
CA GLU A 233 12.04 -30.86 1.53
C GLU A 233 12.53 -29.89 0.44
N ILE A 234 12.24 -28.58 0.57
CA ILE A 234 12.76 -27.55 -0.35
C ILE A 234 14.18 -27.14 0.03
N ALA A 235 14.52 -27.13 1.32
CA ALA A 235 15.87 -26.81 1.80
C ALA A 235 16.92 -27.89 1.47
N GLN A 236 16.51 -29.15 1.28
CA GLN A 236 17.44 -30.23 0.89
C GLN A 236 17.69 -30.35 -0.62
N ARG A 237 16.92 -29.67 -1.48
CA ARG A 237 17.10 -29.71 -2.94
C ARG A 237 17.99 -28.61 -3.52
N GLN A 238 18.52 -27.71 -2.68
CA GLN A 238 19.45 -26.64 -3.12
C GLN A 238 20.92 -26.90 -2.75
N HIS A 239 21.25 -28.04 -2.13
CA HIS A 239 22.61 -28.35 -1.68
C HIS A 239 23.47 -29.19 -2.65
N ASP A 240 22.91 -29.64 -3.78
CA ASP A 240 23.64 -30.44 -4.77
C ASP A 240 23.83 -29.70 -6.09
N HIS A 241 24.60 -28.60 -6.12
CA HIS A 241 25.30 -28.17 -7.33
C HIS A 241 26.52 -27.30 -6.95
N HIS A 242 27.70 -27.92 -7.00
CA HIS A 242 29.00 -27.26 -6.98
C HIS A 242 29.15 -26.32 -8.18
N TYR A 243 29.35 -25.02 -7.95
CA TYR A 243 30.07 -24.15 -8.89
C TYR A 243 30.93 -23.10 -8.17
N HIS A 244 32.17 -23.00 -8.64
CA HIS A 244 33.20 -22.07 -8.18
C HIS A 244 32.87 -20.61 -8.56
N TYR A 245 33.18 -19.68 -7.66
CA TYR A 245 33.15 -18.23 -7.90
C TYR A 245 34.48 -17.74 -8.49
N THR A 246 34.42 -17.04 -9.63
CA THR A 246 35.42 -16.04 -10.03
C THR A 246 34.69 -14.74 -10.41
N PRO A 247 35.16 -13.55 -9.97
CA PRO A 247 34.47 -12.29 -10.24
C PRO A 247 34.96 -11.68 -11.57
N ALA A 248 34.03 -11.31 -12.45
CA ALA A 248 34.31 -10.44 -13.60
C ALA A 248 33.32 -9.28 -13.65
N LYS A 249 33.86 -8.14 -14.10
CA LYS A 249 33.35 -6.77 -14.00
C LYS A 249 32.07 -6.51 -14.80
N MET A 250 31.33 -5.54 -14.30
CA MET A 250 30.11 -4.96 -14.86
C MET A 250 30.45 -3.91 -15.91
N THR A 251 30.01 -4.09 -17.15
CA THR A 251 29.90 -3.05 -18.19
C THR A 251 28.66 -3.33 -19.05
N GLU A 252 27.81 -2.31 -19.15
CA GLU A 252 26.84 -1.94 -20.20
C GLU A 252 26.13 -3.03 -21.02
N LEU A 253 24.79 -2.98 -21.03
CA LEU A 253 23.96 -3.36 -22.18
C LEU A 253 22.62 -2.61 -22.12
N ASP A 254 22.40 -1.79 -23.15
CA ASP A 254 21.18 -1.08 -23.52
C ASP A 254 20.08 -2.03 -24.02
N ASP A 255 18.86 -1.47 -24.06
CA ASP A 255 17.66 -1.87 -24.82
C ASP A 255 17.09 -3.28 -24.63
N CYS A 256 15.89 -3.35 -24.02
CA CYS A 256 14.83 -4.25 -24.49
C CYS A 256 13.43 -3.76 -24.10
N ASP A 257 12.56 -3.88 -25.10
CA ASP A 257 11.23 -3.33 -25.29
C ASP A 257 10.16 -3.85 -24.32
N CYS A 258 9.15 -3.01 -24.09
CA CYS A 258 7.96 -3.26 -23.29
C CYS A 258 6.88 -3.99 -24.11
N ASP A 259 6.31 -5.09 -23.61
CA ASP A 259 4.89 -5.41 -23.78
C ASP A 259 4.42 -6.64 -22.99
N SER A 260 3.22 -6.52 -22.42
CA SER A 260 2.30 -7.56 -21.89
C SER A 260 2.55 -8.21 -20.51
N TYR A 261 1.60 -8.05 -19.57
CA TYR A 261 0.74 -9.11 -18.98
C TYR A 261 0.17 -8.72 -17.59
N ASP A 262 -1.14 -8.97 -17.40
CA ASP A 262 -1.99 -8.61 -16.25
C ASP A 262 -2.08 -9.70 -15.16
N ASN A 263 -2.26 -9.27 -13.90
CA ASN A 263 -2.92 -9.90 -12.72
C ASN A 263 -2.11 -9.72 -11.40
N ILE A 264 -2.66 -8.97 -10.42
CA ILE A 264 -2.01 -8.56 -9.16
C ILE A 264 -2.71 -9.18 -7.93
N ILE A 265 -1.93 -9.74 -7.00
CA ILE A 265 -2.35 -10.09 -5.62
C ILE A 265 -1.51 -9.23 -4.65
N ILE A 266 -2.17 -8.46 -3.76
CA ILE A 266 -1.52 -7.42 -2.95
C ILE A 266 -1.13 -7.93 -1.56
N ARG A 267 0.15 -7.89 -1.22
CA ARG A 267 0.66 -7.87 0.17
C ARG A 267 2.04 -7.22 0.18
N ILE A 268 2.24 -6.20 1.03
CA ILE A 268 3.43 -5.98 1.89
C ILE A 268 3.23 -4.73 2.78
N THR A 269 3.99 -4.74 3.87
CA THR A 269 4.10 -3.86 5.04
C THR A 269 4.59 -2.44 4.77
N SER A 270 3.99 -1.51 5.52
CA SER A 270 4.42 -0.13 5.83
C SER A 270 4.99 0.72 4.67
N CYS A 271 4.10 1.52 4.09
CA CYS A 271 4.33 2.80 3.42
C CYS A 271 4.94 2.85 2.00
N ILE A 272 5.26 1.74 1.35
CA ILE A 272 5.66 1.72 -0.08
C ILE A 272 5.01 0.49 -0.72
N ILE A 273 4.22 0.67 -1.78
CA ILE A 273 3.69 -0.40 -2.64
C ILE A 273 4.63 -0.49 -3.84
N GLU A 274 5.36 -1.58 -3.96
CA GLU A 274 6.01 -1.97 -5.22
C GLU A 274 5.12 -3.02 -5.90
N VAL A 275 4.93 -2.88 -7.22
CA VAL A 275 4.11 -3.78 -8.06
C VAL A 275 5.05 -4.81 -8.71
N TYR A 276 4.82 -6.11 -8.50
CA TYR A 276 5.49 -7.18 -9.25
C TYR A 276 4.51 -8.29 -9.66
N HIS A 277 4.77 -8.88 -10.84
CA HIS A 277 3.93 -9.83 -11.59
C HIS A 277 4.24 -11.30 -11.24
N VAL A 278 3.23 -12.19 -11.20
CA VAL A 278 3.43 -13.65 -11.08
C VAL A 278 2.71 -14.38 -12.21
N VAL A 279 3.49 -15.00 -13.11
CA VAL A 279 3.01 -15.85 -14.21
C VAL A 279 2.47 -17.18 -13.66
N ARG A 280 1.23 -17.55 -14.02
CA ARG A 280 0.73 -18.93 -13.81
C ARG A 280 1.52 -19.88 -14.71
N GLN A 281 2.30 -20.81 -14.15
CA GLN A 281 2.70 -22.00 -14.88
C GLN A 281 1.47 -22.90 -15.08
N THR A 282 1.01 -23.01 -16.32
CA THR A 282 0.07 -24.04 -16.75
C THR A 282 0.69 -25.41 -16.45
N PRO A 283 -0.04 -26.39 -15.89
CA PRO A 283 0.51 -27.72 -15.70
C PRO A 283 0.89 -28.32 -17.05
N LEU A 284 2.16 -28.71 -17.21
CA LEU A 284 2.58 -29.56 -18.32
C LEU A 284 1.69 -30.80 -18.33
N ARG A 285 0.95 -31.01 -19.41
CA ARG A 285 0.26 -32.28 -19.68
C ARG A 285 1.28 -33.40 -19.48
N LYS A 286 0.98 -34.34 -18.57
CA LYS A 286 1.71 -35.60 -18.45
C LYS A 286 1.75 -36.25 -19.83
N ARG A 287 2.95 -36.37 -20.40
CA ARG A 287 3.23 -37.29 -21.52
C ARG A 287 3.05 -38.69 -20.93
N GLN A 288 1.95 -39.35 -21.28
CA GLN A 288 1.75 -40.77 -20.99
C GLN A 288 2.85 -41.54 -21.72
N GLU A 289 3.67 -42.26 -20.95
CA GLU A 289 4.54 -43.32 -21.43
C GLU A 289 3.70 -44.34 -22.20
N ARG A 290 4.07 -44.56 -23.47
CA ARG A 290 3.76 -45.78 -24.21
C ARG A 290 5.07 -46.53 -24.32
N ASP A 291 5.35 -47.31 -23.29
CA ASP A 291 6.24 -48.47 -23.37
C ASP A 291 5.36 -49.68 -23.06
N ASP A 292 4.65 -50.13 -24.10
CA ASP A 292 4.24 -51.52 -24.26
C ASP A 292 4.42 -51.84 -25.75
N ASP A 293 4.98 -53.02 -26.03
CA ASP A 293 5.35 -53.60 -27.33
C ASP A 293 6.82 -53.49 -27.76
N ARG A 294 7.69 -54.09 -26.94
CA ARG A 294 8.84 -54.86 -27.44
C ARG A 294 8.70 -56.32 -27.02
N ASN A 295 8.07 -57.13 -27.86
CA ASN A 295 8.57 -58.46 -28.23
C ASN A 295 7.59 -59.13 -29.19
N GLU A 296 7.82 -58.97 -30.49
CA GLU A 296 7.60 -60.09 -31.42
C GLU A 296 8.60 -59.98 -32.57
N THR A 297 9.70 -60.72 -32.39
CA THR A 297 10.60 -61.18 -33.42
C THR A 297 9.85 -61.87 -34.56
N THR A 298 10.52 -61.91 -35.73
CA THR A 298 10.50 -62.98 -36.77
C THR A 298 9.94 -62.55 -38.15
N THR A 299 10.88 -62.14 -39.01
CA THR A 299 11.07 -62.68 -40.38
C THR A 299 10.11 -62.29 -41.52
N THR A 300 10.69 -62.22 -42.74
CA THR A 300 10.09 -62.14 -44.10
C THR A 300 9.52 -60.77 -44.52
N ARG A 301 9.89 -60.09 -45.62
CA ARG A 301 10.51 -60.37 -46.95
C ARG A 301 11.24 -59.08 -47.40
N ARG A 302 12.50 -59.11 -47.86
CA ARG A 302 13.00 -59.42 -49.23
C ARG A 302 12.74 -58.32 -50.29
N ARG A 303 13.85 -57.81 -50.86
CA ARG A 303 14.08 -57.08 -52.14
C ARG A 303 13.76 -55.58 -52.09
N GLN A 304 14.67 -54.65 -52.37
CA GLN A 304 15.66 -54.47 -53.46
C GLN A 304 16.93 -53.81 -52.85
N ARG A 305 18.21 -54.23 -52.99
CA ARG A 305 19.08 -54.51 -54.16
C ARG A 305 18.96 -53.43 -55.22
N ASP A 306 19.97 -52.69 -55.65
CA ASP A 306 21.43 -52.68 -55.49
C ASP A 306 21.89 -51.23 -55.80
N ASP A 307 23.20 -51.00 -55.77
CA ASP A 307 23.94 -49.84 -56.31
C ASP A 307 24.01 -48.56 -55.45
N ASP A 308 25.13 -47.87 -55.32
CA ASP A 308 26.54 -48.25 -55.40
C ASP A 308 27.32 -47.09 -54.76
N SER A 309 28.57 -47.35 -54.44
CA SER A 309 29.56 -46.44 -53.88
C SER A 309 29.86 -45.16 -54.68
N SER A 310 30.23 -44.10 -53.94
CA SER A 310 31.24 -43.07 -54.28
C SER A 310 31.17 -42.32 -55.62
N ASN A 311 30.83 -41.03 -55.56
CA ASN A 311 31.71 -39.90 -55.96
C ASN A 311 31.14 -38.58 -55.45
#